data_AF-A0A0E9MHD3-F1
#
_entry.id   AF-A0A0E9MHD3-F1
#
_cell.length_a   1.000
_cell.length_b   1.000
_cell.length_c   1.000
_cell.angle_alpha   90.00
_cell.angle_beta   90.00
_cell.angle_gamma   90.00
#
_symmetry.space_group_name_H-M   'P 1'
#
loop_
_entity.id
_entity.type
_entity.pdbx_description
1 polymer ?
#
loop_
_entity_poly.entity_id
_entity_poly.type
_entity_poly.pdbx_seq_one_letter_code
_entity_poly.pdbx_strand_id
1 'polypeptide(L)'
;MDSTAIKQIDTGLNRALVSYAAARTLNAVISVAQGTEVAIEPGGVGVVLTPGQALDPINDLVERFSALMLVACVAFGIQKILIHIGGFWIISLALTIAAFGWAWLYFGQKKPPVWLTKILVILLMIRFAIPLVTLGTDIVFQKFMATDYVASQQAINAAPGQVTEINPPNPSPPMDQGIIEKMKGKANVLWNQTTSAVDMKSHFLKLKQTAEQWAEHIIKLIVIFLLQTLIIPVLLIWALYAVAKGAFELPLKRSHVADN
;
A
#
# COMPACT_ATOMS: atom_id res chain seq x y z
N MET A 1 -19.84 9.95 -14.74
CA MET A 1 -18.37 9.88 -14.65
C MET A 1 -17.93 10.09 -13.21
N ASP A 2 -18.43 11.13 -12.53
CA ASP A 2 -18.04 11.45 -11.15
C ASP A 2 -18.42 10.36 -10.13
N SER A 3 -19.58 9.71 -10.28
CA SER A 3 -19.99 8.61 -9.40
C SER A 3 -19.08 7.37 -9.50
N THR A 4 -18.51 7.12 -10.67
CA THR A 4 -17.55 6.03 -10.90
C THR A 4 -16.22 6.37 -10.22
N ALA A 5 -15.67 7.56 -10.50
CA ALA A 5 -14.42 8.04 -9.93
C ALA A 5 -14.42 8.05 -8.38
N ILE A 6 -15.52 8.48 -7.75
CA ILE A 6 -15.68 8.47 -6.29
C ILE A 6 -15.65 7.03 -5.75
N LYS A 7 -16.39 6.11 -6.37
CA LYS A 7 -16.40 4.69 -5.96
C LYS A 7 -15.01 4.07 -6.02
N GLN A 8 -14.20 4.46 -7.01
CA GLN A 8 -12.84 3.92 -7.15
C GLN A 8 -11.88 4.46 -6.09
N ILE A 9 -11.95 5.75 -5.77
CA ILE A 9 -11.19 6.29 -4.63
C ILE A 9 -11.62 5.63 -3.34
N ASP A 10 -12.93 5.45 -3.12
CA ASP A 10 -13.44 4.78 -1.93
C ASP A 10 -12.96 3.33 -1.83
N THR A 11 -12.89 2.63 -2.97
CA THR A 11 -12.35 1.26 -3.02
C THR A 11 -10.85 1.25 -2.71
N GLY A 12 -10.07 2.19 -3.22
CA GLY A 12 -8.64 2.33 -2.90
C GLY A 12 -8.40 2.68 -1.43
N LEU A 13 -9.19 3.61 -0.89
CA LEU A 13 -9.16 4.01 0.52
C LEU A 13 -9.50 2.84 1.44
N ASN A 14 -10.57 2.09 1.14
CA ASN A 14 -10.95 0.93 1.94
C ASN A 14 -9.84 -0.13 1.95
N ARG A 15 -9.24 -0.41 0.79
CA ARG A 15 -8.10 -1.33 0.69
C ARG A 15 -6.93 -0.85 1.56
N ALA A 16 -6.58 0.43 1.51
CA ALA A 16 -5.51 1.00 2.32
C ALA A 16 -5.82 0.92 3.83
N LEU A 17 -7.06 1.18 4.25
CA LEU A 17 -7.49 1.09 5.65
C LEU A 17 -7.44 -0.35 6.17
N VAL A 18 -7.90 -1.32 5.39
CA VAL A 18 -7.81 -2.75 5.75
C VAL A 18 -6.35 -3.17 5.87
N SER A 19 -5.51 -2.79 4.91
CA SER A 19 -4.07 -3.07 4.96
C SER A 19 -3.39 -2.41 6.17
N TYR A 20 -3.75 -1.17 6.48
CA TYR A 20 -3.26 -0.44 7.66
C TYR A 20 -3.63 -1.14 8.96
N ALA A 21 -4.90 -1.52 9.11
CA ALA A 21 -5.38 -2.22 10.30
C ALA A 21 -4.67 -3.56 10.47
N ALA A 22 -4.57 -4.36 9.40
CA ALA A 22 -3.86 -5.64 9.42
C ALA A 22 -2.39 -5.48 9.84
N ALA A 23 -1.69 -4.48 9.29
CA ALA A 23 -0.32 -4.16 9.67
C ALA A 23 -0.21 -3.78 11.15
N ARG A 24 -1.13 -2.93 11.64
CA ARG A 24 -1.10 -2.48 13.03
C ARG A 24 -1.38 -3.62 14.02
N THR A 25 -2.28 -4.53 13.66
CA THR A 25 -2.55 -5.76 14.41
C THR A 25 -1.32 -6.67 14.43
N LEU A 26 -0.69 -6.90 13.28
CA LEU A 26 0.53 -7.70 13.19
C LEU A 26 1.66 -7.09 14.03
N ASN A 27 1.87 -5.78 13.95
CA ASN A 27 2.85 -5.05 14.76
C ASN A 27 2.61 -5.23 16.27
N ALA A 28 1.35 -5.19 16.71
CA ALA A 28 1.00 -5.38 18.11
C ALA A 28 1.32 -6.81 18.58
N VAL A 29 1.00 -7.83 17.80
CA VAL A 29 1.28 -9.22 18.16
C VAL A 29 2.78 -9.52 18.16
N ILE A 30 3.53 -9.02 17.16
CA ILE A 30 4.99 -9.17 17.11
C ILE A 30 5.65 -8.48 18.31
N SER A 31 5.22 -7.27 18.67
CA SER A 31 5.75 -6.53 19.82
C SER A 31 5.56 -7.30 21.14
N VAL A 32 4.43 -7.98 21.32
CA VAL A 32 4.18 -8.85 22.48
C VAL A 32 5.10 -10.08 22.47
N ALA A 33 5.28 -10.72 21.30
CA ALA A 33 6.19 -11.85 21.15
C ALA A 33 7.66 -11.45 21.39
N GLN A 34 8.06 -10.25 20.95
CA GLN A 34 9.39 -9.69 21.17
C GLN A 34 9.72 -9.46 22.64
N GLY A 35 8.75 -8.99 23.42
CA GLY A 35 8.90 -8.76 24.86
C GLY A 35 8.95 -10.04 25.70
N THR A 36 8.87 -11.22 25.09
CA THR A 36 8.98 -12.51 25.79
C THR A 36 10.46 -12.87 25.98
N GLU A 37 11.01 -12.50 27.13
CA GLU A 37 12.37 -12.86 27.52
C GLU A 37 12.39 -14.23 28.22
N VAL A 38 13.24 -15.14 27.77
CA VAL A 38 13.49 -16.41 28.47
C VAL A 38 14.89 -16.35 29.05
N ALA A 39 14.97 -16.14 30.37
CA ALA A 39 16.21 -16.26 31.10
C ALA A 39 16.60 -17.74 31.20
N ILE A 40 17.62 -18.16 30.44
CA ILE A 40 18.22 -19.48 30.58
C ILE A 40 19.56 -19.28 31.27
N GLU A 41 19.78 -19.97 32.39
CA GLU A 41 21.07 -19.98 33.10
C GLU A 41 21.80 -21.31 32.87
N PRO A 42 22.41 -21.53 31.68
CA PRO A 42 23.22 -22.72 31.47
C PRO A 42 24.54 -22.55 32.22
N GLY A 43 24.68 -23.22 33.37
CA GLY A 43 25.95 -23.28 34.11
C GLY A 43 26.24 -22.07 35.02
N GLY A 44 25.24 -21.31 35.43
CA GLY A 44 25.40 -20.16 36.34
C GLY A 44 25.89 -18.87 35.69
N VAL A 45 26.04 -18.86 34.36
CA VAL A 45 26.21 -17.66 33.54
C VAL A 45 24.85 -17.38 32.90
N GLY A 46 24.17 -16.32 33.33
CA GLY A 46 22.91 -15.91 32.74
C GLY A 46 23.12 -15.47 31.29
N VAL A 47 22.67 -16.28 30.34
CA VAL A 47 22.61 -15.89 28.93
C VAL A 47 21.14 -15.66 28.62
N VAL A 48 20.74 -14.38 28.56
CA VAL A 48 19.39 -14.02 28.14
C VAL A 48 19.28 -14.37 26.66
N LEU A 49 18.42 -15.36 26.36
CA LEU A 49 18.04 -15.67 24.99
C LEU A 49 16.71 -14.96 24.74
N THR A 50 16.75 -14.00 23.83
CA THR A 50 15.60 -13.22 23.34
C THR A 50 15.21 -13.74 21.96
N PRO A 51 14.50 -14.88 21.85
CA PRO A 51 14.02 -15.39 20.56
C PRO A 51 13.16 -14.36 19.82
N GLY A 52 12.56 -13.41 20.56
CA GLY A 52 11.84 -12.26 20.05
C GLY A 52 12.65 -11.34 19.11
N GLN A 53 13.96 -11.15 19.35
CA GLN A 53 14.79 -10.27 18.52
C GLN A 53 14.93 -10.74 17.07
N ALA A 54 14.67 -12.03 16.80
CA ALA A 54 14.67 -12.56 15.44
C ALA A 54 13.53 -11.97 14.59
N LEU A 55 12.47 -11.44 15.22
CA LEU A 55 11.34 -10.81 14.56
C LEU A 55 11.55 -9.31 14.29
N ASP A 56 12.63 -8.70 14.80
CA ASP A 56 12.91 -7.26 14.67
C ASP A 56 12.86 -6.75 13.22
N PRO A 57 13.52 -7.42 12.23
CA PRO A 57 13.49 -6.94 10.85
C PRO A 57 12.09 -6.91 10.25
N ILE A 58 11.21 -7.82 10.68
CA ILE A 58 9.83 -7.88 10.21
C ILE A 58 8.98 -6.84 10.90
N ASN A 59 9.14 -6.66 12.21
CA ASN A 59 8.47 -5.59 12.94
C ASN A 59 8.73 -4.23 12.29
N ASP A 60 9.99 -3.93 11.97
CA ASP A 60 10.37 -2.68 11.30
C ASP A 60 9.70 -2.51 9.92
N LEU A 61 9.60 -3.59 9.14
CA LEU A 61 8.90 -3.58 7.85
C LEU A 61 7.41 -3.33 8.03
N VAL A 62 6.77 -3.99 9.01
CA VAL A 62 5.35 -3.83 9.33
C VAL A 62 5.07 -2.41 9.80
N GLU A 63 5.94 -1.83 10.63
CA GLU A 63 5.81 -0.45 11.10
C GLU A 63 5.85 0.54 9.91
N ARG A 64 6.88 0.44 9.06
CA ARG A 64 7.00 1.28 7.85
C ARG A 64 5.83 1.09 6.90
N PHE A 65 5.39 -0.15 6.72
CA PHE A 65 4.21 -0.46 5.91
C PHE A 65 2.96 0.20 6.47
N SER A 66 2.71 0.10 7.78
CA SER A 66 1.56 0.74 8.41
C SER A 66 1.61 2.27 8.26
N ALA A 67 2.77 2.89 8.43
CA ALA A 67 2.95 4.32 8.22
C ALA A 67 2.66 4.71 6.75
N LEU A 68 3.13 3.92 5.79
CA LEU A 68 2.86 4.14 4.37
C LEU A 68 1.37 3.96 4.03
N MET A 69 0.70 2.96 4.60
CA MET A 69 -0.74 2.79 4.41
C MET A 69 -1.54 3.95 4.99
N LEU A 70 -1.13 4.50 6.14
CA LEU A 70 -1.73 5.70 6.69
C LEU A 70 -1.59 6.89 5.73
N VAL A 71 -0.40 7.11 5.17
CA VAL A 71 -0.17 8.14 4.16
C VAL A 71 -1.02 7.89 2.90
N ALA A 72 -1.16 6.64 2.46
CA ALA A 72 -2.03 6.27 1.34
C ALA A 72 -3.50 6.59 1.63
N CYS A 73 -3.98 6.32 2.85
CA CYS A 73 -5.34 6.68 3.27
C CYS A 73 -5.56 8.20 3.22
N VAL A 74 -4.60 8.97 3.73
CA VAL A 74 -4.65 10.44 3.68
C VAL A 74 -4.64 10.92 2.23
N ALA A 75 -3.81 10.35 1.36
CA ALA A 75 -3.75 10.70 -0.05
C ALA A 75 -5.08 10.45 -0.77
N PHE A 76 -5.70 9.27 -0.58
CA PHE A 76 -7.03 8.99 -1.14
C PHE A 76 -8.10 9.93 -0.57
N GLY A 77 -8.04 10.26 0.73
CA GLY A 77 -8.93 11.25 1.35
C GLY A 77 -8.82 12.62 0.71
N ILE A 78 -7.60 13.10 0.47
CA ILE A 78 -7.33 14.35 -0.26
C ILE A 78 -7.93 14.26 -1.67
N GLN A 79 -7.66 13.18 -2.42
CA GLN A 79 -8.21 13.01 -3.76
C GLN A 79 -9.75 13.02 -3.78
N LYS A 80 -10.40 12.42 -2.77
CA LYS A 80 -11.87 12.44 -2.62
C LYS A 80 -12.42 13.86 -2.44
N ILE A 81 -11.75 14.68 -1.64
CA ILE A 81 -12.09 16.10 -1.46
C ILE A 81 -11.86 16.87 -2.77
N LEU A 82 -10.74 16.62 -3.45
CA LEU A 82 -10.43 17.23 -4.75
C LEU A 82 -11.48 16.90 -5.81
N ILE A 83 -12.04 15.69 -5.85
CA ILE A 83 -13.17 15.36 -6.73
C ILE A 83 -14.38 16.21 -6.40
N HIS A 84 -14.74 16.33 -5.12
CA HIS A 84 -15.90 17.13 -4.73
C HIS A 84 -15.75 18.60 -5.13
N ILE A 85 -14.54 19.16 -4.97
CA ILE A 85 -14.23 20.52 -5.40
C ILE A 85 -14.24 20.62 -6.94
N GLY A 86 -13.62 19.68 -7.65
CA GLY A 86 -13.56 19.66 -9.12
C GLY A 86 -14.91 19.40 -9.80
N GLY A 87 -15.83 18.76 -9.09
CA GLY A 87 -17.22 18.54 -9.48
C GLY A 87 -18.13 19.75 -9.31
N PHE A 88 -17.61 20.90 -8.84
CA PHE A 88 -18.43 22.10 -8.67
C PHE A 88 -19.09 22.51 -9.99
N TRP A 89 -20.40 22.77 -9.93
CA TRP A 89 -21.20 23.13 -11.09
C TRP A 89 -20.66 24.37 -11.81
N ILE A 90 -19.97 25.28 -11.10
CA ILE A 90 -19.34 26.48 -11.65
C ILE A 90 -18.31 26.15 -12.74
N ILE A 91 -17.49 25.10 -12.57
CA ILE A 91 -16.52 24.66 -13.59
C ILE A 91 -17.26 24.10 -14.81
N SER A 92 -18.36 23.38 -14.59
CA SER A 92 -19.24 22.88 -15.66
C SER A 92 -19.86 24.02 -16.46
N LEU A 93 -20.38 25.03 -15.75
CA LEU A 93 -21.05 26.19 -16.33
C LEU A 93 -20.06 27.05 -17.12
N ALA A 94 -18.89 27.35 -16.55
CA ALA A 94 -17.83 28.08 -17.22
C ALA A 94 -17.33 27.34 -18.49
N LEU A 95 -17.20 26.00 -18.42
CA LEU A 95 -16.82 25.19 -19.58
C LEU A 95 -17.91 25.21 -20.64
N THR A 96 -19.18 25.14 -20.25
CA THR A 96 -20.33 25.21 -21.17
C THR A 96 -20.38 26.56 -21.88
N ILE A 97 -20.20 27.67 -21.14
CA ILE A 97 -20.17 29.03 -21.69
C ILE A 97 -18.98 29.19 -22.65
N ALA A 98 -17.78 28.73 -22.25
CA ALA A 98 -16.59 28.79 -23.09
C ALA A 98 -16.76 27.95 -24.38
N ALA A 99 -17.36 26.75 -24.26
CA ALA A 99 -17.63 25.88 -25.40
C ALA A 99 -18.68 26.48 -26.35
N PHE A 100 -19.75 27.06 -25.81
CA PHE A 100 -20.75 27.77 -26.61
C PHE A 100 -20.19 28.99 -27.31
N GLY A 101 -19.41 29.82 -26.60
CA GLY A 101 -18.75 30.98 -27.19
C GLY A 101 -17.77 30.59 -28.30
N TRP A 102 -17.02 29.50 -28.11
CA TRP A 102 -16.13 28.96 -29.13
C TRP A 102 -16.90 28.42 -30.34
N ALA A 103 -17.96 27.63 -30.12
CA ALA A 103 -18.80 27.07 -31.18
C ALA A 103 -19.51 28.17 -31.98
N TRP A 104 -20.04 29.19 -31.30
CA TRP A 104 -20.71 30.34 -31.93
C TRP A 104 -19.76 31.10 -32.86
N LEU A 105 -18.52 31.36 -32.43
CA LEU A 105 -17.51 32.02 -33.26
C LEU A 105 -17.11 31.16 -34.47
N TYR A 106 -16.96 29.85 -34.26
CA TYR A 106 -16.63 28.89 -35.32
C TYR A 106 -17.72 28.79 -36.38
N PHE A 107 -18.99 28.61 -35.97
CA PHE A 107 -20.14 28.58 -36.89
C PHE A 107 -20.40 29.94 -37.54
N GLY A 108 -20.05 31.04 -36.88
CA GLY A 108 -20.05 32.40 -37.46
C GLY A 108 -18.90 32.69 -38.41
N GLN A 109 -18.11 31.68 -38.83
CA GLN A 109 -16.92 31.78 -39.68
C GLN A 109 -15.81 32.71 -39.17
N LYS A 110 -15.83 33.09 -37.89
CA LYS A 110 -14.77 33.87 -37.25
C LYS A 110 -13.77 32.92 -36.61
N LYS A 111 -12.46 33.17 -36.82
CA LYS A 111 -11.42 32.39 -36.13
C LYS A 111 -11.47 32.69 -34.63
N PRO A 112 -11.73 31.69 -33.76
CA PRO A 112 -11.76 31.93 -32.32
C PRO A 112 -10.38 32.42 -31.85
N PRO A 113 -10.32 33.42 -30.95
CA PRO A 113 -9.05 33.93 -30.46
C PRO A 113 -8.29 32.84 -29.69
N VAL A 114 -6.95 32.85 -29.81
CA VAL A 114 -6.07 31.84 -29.21
C VAL A 114 -6.25 31.75 -27.69
N TRP A 115 -6.49 32.88 -27.01
CA TRP A 115 -6.73 32.90 -25.56
C TRP A 115 -8.01 32.16 -25.14
N LEU A 116 -9.10 32.27 -25.92
CA LEU A 116 -10.34 31.54 -25.66
C LEU A 116 -10.14 30.03 -25.80
N THR A 117 -9.39 29.61 -26.82
CA THR A 117 -9.06 28.19 -27.02
C THR A 117 -8.15 27.67 -25.89
N LYS A 118 -7.18 28.46 -25.43
CA LYS A 118 -6.34 28.13 -24.26
C LYS A 118 -7.17 27.96 -23.00
N ILE A 119 -8.09 28.88 -22.72
CA ILE A 119 -9.01 28.79 -21.58
C ILE A 119 -9.88 27.54 -21.69
N LEU A 120 -10.49 27.29 -22.85
CA LEU A 120 -11.31 26.10 -23.08
C LEU A 120 -10.53 24.81 -22.79
N VAL A 121 -9.30 24.70 -23.30
CA VAL A 121 -8.44 23.53 -23.07
C VAL A 121 -8.04 23.41 -21.61
N ILE A 122 -7.71 24.49 -20.91
CA ILE A 122 -7.42 24.45 -19.46
C ILE A 122 -8.64 24.01 -18.66
N LEU A 123 -9.84 24.52 -18.97
CA LEU A 123 -11.07 24.07 -18.31
C LEU A 123 -11.37 22.60 -18.60
N LEU A 124 -11.17 22.14 -19.84
CA LEU A 124 -11.27 20.73 -20.21
C LEU A 124 -10.26 19.88 -19.45
N MET A 125 -9.00 20.31 -19.38
CA MET A 125 -7.94 19.64 -18.60
C MET A 125 -8.37 19.47 -17.15
N ILE A 126 -8.80 20.54 -16.48
CA ILE A 126 -9.20 20.49 -15.06
C ILE A 126 -10.38 19.53 -14.88
N ARG A 127 -11.37 19.59 -15.78
CA ARG A 127 -12.58 18.75 -15.68
C ARG A 127 -12.33 17.28 -15.97
N PHE A 128 -11.45 16.97 -16.92
CA PHE A 128 -11.19 15.61 -17.37
C PHE A 128 -9.97 14.96 -16.72
N ALA A 129 -9.05 15.72 -16.12
CA ALA A 129 -7.86 15.18 -15.46
C ALA A 129 -8.23 14.23 -14.33
N ILE A 130 -9.13 14.66 -13.43
CA ILE A 130 -9.46 13.88 -12.25
C ILE A 130 -10.21 12.57 -12.61
N PRO A 131 -11.27 12.59 -13.47
CA PRO A 131 -11.89 11.36 -13.97
C PRO A 131 -10.93 10.45 -14.74
N LEU A 132 -10.02 11.01 -15.54
CA LEU A 132 -9.07 10.22 -16.31
C LEU A 132 -8.05 9.53 -15.41
N VAL A 133 -7.51 10.24 -14.42
CA VAL A 133 -6.56 9.69 -13.45
C VAL A 133 -7.18 8.56 -12.64
N THR A 134 -8.42 8.73 -12.19
CA THR A 134 -9.12 7.72 -11.38
C THR A 134 -9.45 6.47 -12.20
N LEU A 135 -10.00 6.63 -13.41
CA LEU A 135 -10.28 5.52 -14.31
C LEU A 135 -9.00 4.80 -14.77
N GLY A 136 -7.96 5.56 -15.12
CA GLY A 136 -6.68 4.99 -15.53
C GLY A 136 -6.01 4.19 -14.41
N THR A 137 -6.02 4.73 -13.19
CA THR A 137 -5.53 4.03 -12.00
C THR A 137 -6.29 2.72 -11.74
N ASP A 138 -7.63 2.72 -11.89
CA ASP A 138 -8.46 1.52 -11.69
C ASP A 138 -8.16 0.42 -12.73
N ILE A 139 -8.04 0.79 -14.01
CA ILE A 139 -7.72 -0.16 -15.08
C ILE A 139 -6.36 -0.82 -14.83
N VAL A 140 -5.34 -0.03 -14.49
CA VAL A 140 -4.00 -0.55 -14.20
C VAL A 140 -4.04 -1.44 -12.96
N PHE A 141 -4.77 -1.04 -11.91
CA PHE A 141 -4.91 -1.84 -10.71
C PHE A 141 -5.56 -3.19 -10.99
N GLN A 142 -6.70 -3.22 -11.68
CA GLN A 142 -7.43 -4.46 -11.96
C GLN A 142 -6.63 -5.40 -12.87
N LYS A 143 -5.88 -4.87 -13.84
CA LYS A 143 -5.12 -5.69 -14.78
C LYS A 143 -3.83 -6.26 -14.18
N PHE A 144 -3.12 -5.48 -13.36
CA PHE A 144 -1.75 -5.81 -12.98
C PHE A 144 -1.52 -5.98 -11.48
N MET A 145 -2.39 -5.46 -10.62
CA MET A 145 -2.13 -5.38 -9.17
C MET A 145 -3.14 -6.15 -8.32
N ALA A 146 -4.36 -6.40 -8.83
CA ALA A 146 -5.43 -6.99 -8.05
C ALA A 146 -5.07 -8.37 -7.50
N THR A 147 -4.48 -9.24 -8.34
CA THR A 147 -4.08 -10.59 -7.93
C THR A 147 -3.03 -10.55 -6.81
N ASP A 148 -1.96 -9.78 -7.00
CA ASP A 148 -0.88 -9.66 -6.03
C ASP A 148 -1.33 -8.98 -4.73
N TYR A 149 -2.26 -8.01 -4.84
CA TYR A 149 -2.89 -7.38 -3.68
C TYR A 149 -3.65 -8.40 -2.85
N VAL A 150 -4.55 -9.17 -3.45
CA VAL A 150 -5.40 -10.14 -2.72
C VAL A 150 -4.52 -11.22 -2.07
N ALA A 151 -3.57 -11.79 -2.82
CA ALA A 151 -2.67 -12.81 -2.30
C ALA A 151 -1.84 -12.29 -1.12
N SER A 152 -1.25 -11.10 -1.25
CA SER A 152 -0.39 -10.52 -0.21
C SER A 152 -1.19 -10.03 1.00
N GLN A 153 -2.42 -9.52 0.79
CA GLN A 153 -3.29 -9.11 1.88
C GLN A 153 -3.75 -10.31 2.73
N GLN A 154 -4.07 -11.44 2.10
CA GLN A 154 -4.45 -12.66 2.81
C GLN A 154 -3.29 -13.20 3.66
N ALA A 155 -2.07 -13.18 3.14
CA ALA A 155 -0.88 -13.60 3.88
C ALA A 155 -0.68 -12.76 5.16
N ILE A 156 -0.82 -11.43 5.08
CA ILE A 156 -0.68 -10.55 6.25
C ILE A 156 -1.83 -10.75 7.25
N ASN A 157 -3.06 -10.98 6.79
CA ASN A 157 -4.19 -11.22 7.70
C ASN A 157 -4.04 -12.53 8.49
N ALA A 158 -3.37 -13.54 7.93
CA ALA A 158 -3.12 -14.81 8.59
C ALA A 158 -1.90 -14.78 9.53
N ALA A 159 -0.98 -13.84 9.33
CA ALA A 159 0.29 -13.75 10.06
C ALA A 159 0.14 -13.63 11.60
N PRO A 160 -0.78 -12.82 12.17
CA PRO A 160 -0.93 -12.71 13.63
C PRO A 160 -1.24 -14.05 14.33
N GLY A 161 -2.04 -14.91 13.69
CA GLY A 161 -2.35 -16.23 14.24
C GLY A 161 -1.12 -17.14 14.29
N GLN A 162 -0.28 -17.08 13.25
CA GLN A 162 0.95 -17.87 13.17
C GLN A 162 2.00 -17.41 14.20
N VAL A 163 2.13 -16.11 14.48
CA VAL A 163 3.04 -15.62 15.55
C VAL A 163 2.64 -16.19 16.92
N THR A 164 1.34 -16.29 17.19
CA THR A 164 0.83 -16.79 18.47
C THR A 164 1.11 -18.28 18.67
N GLU A 165 1.00 -19.10 17.62
CA GLU A 165 1.29 -20.54 17.69
C GLU A 165 2.78 -20.85 17.90
N ILE A 166 3.66 -19.92 17.52
CA ILE A 166 5.12 -20.10 17.62
C ILE A 166 5.64 -19.71 19.02
N ASN A 167 4.86 -18.99 19.83
CA ASN A 167 5.28 -18.61 21.18
C ASN A 167 5.14 -19.82 22.14
N PRO A 168 6.23 -20.33 22.74
CA PRO A 168 6.14 -21.47 23.64
C PRO A 168 5.39 -21.10 24.94
N PRO A 169 4.66 -22.04 25.57
CA PRO A 169 4.04 -21.81 26.87
C PRO A 169 5.10 -21.51 27.93
N ASN A 170 4.87 -20.48 28.76
CA ASN A 170 5.72 -20.17 29.90
C ASN A 170 5.92 -21.40 30.80
N PRO A 171 7.16 -21.84 31.09
CA PRO A 171 7.38 -22.91 32.05
C PRO A 171 7.00 -22.43 33.46
N SER A 172 6.07 -23.13 34.09
CA SER A 172 5.73 -22.91 35.50
C SER A 172 6.92 -23.29 36.40
N PRO A 173 7.16 -22.61 37.53
CA PRO A 173 8.30 -22.90 38.40
C PRO A 173 8.23 -24.34 38.94
N PRO A 174 9.32 -25.12 38.93
CA PRO A 174 9.33 -26.47 39.51
C PRO A 174 9.21 -26.39 41.03
N MET A 175 8.20 -27.07 41.58
CA MET A 175 8.01 -27.29 43.00
C MET A 175 8.97 -28.40 43.48
N ASP A 176 9.55 -28.21 44.66
CA ASP A 176 10.68 -28.95 45.24
C ASP A 176 10.63 -30.48 45.05
N GLN A 177 11.68 -31.02 44.41
CA GLN A 177 11.81 -32.47 44.16
C GLN A 177 13.21 -33.02 44.48
N GLY A 178 13.21 -34.26 44.96
CA GLY A 178 14.29 -34.92 45.70
C GLY A 178 15.49 -35.34 44.86
N ILE A 179 16.57 -35.76 45.53
CA ILE A 179 17.89 -36.02 44.92
C ILE A 179 17.87 -37.11 43.82
N ILE A 180 16.91 -38.05 43.86
CA ILE A 180 16.71 -39.08 42.83
C ILE A 180 16.01 -38.51 41.58
N GLU A 181 15.12 -37.53 41.76
CA GLU A 181 14.55 -36.73 40.67
C GLU A 181 15.58 -35.78 40.04
N LYS A 182 16.59 -35.33 40.81
CA LYS A 182 17.71 -34.53 40.25
C LYS A 182 18.60 -35.34 39.29
N MET A 183 18.79 -36.64 39.50
CA MET A 183 19.58 -37.50 38.59
C MET A 183 18.80 -37.91 37.34
N LYS A 184 17.54 -38.34 37.47
CA LYS A 184 16.65 -38.53 36.31
C LYS A 184 16.43 -37.21 35.57
N GLY A 185 16.33 -36.12 36.32
CA GLY A 185 16.27 -34.75 35.83
C GLY A 185 17.51 -34.39 35.01
N LYS A 186 18.73 -34.69 35.44
CA LYS A 186 19.94 -34.44 34.64
C LYS A 186 20.00 -35.25 33.34
N ALA A 187 19.59 -36.51 33.34
CA ALA A 187 19.53 -37.32 32.12
C ALA A 187 18.45 -36.81 31.14
N ASN A 188 17.26 -36.48 31.65
CA ASN A 188 16.21 -35.83 30.85
C ASN A 188 16.63 -34.42 30.42
N VAL A 189 17.39 -33.67 31.20
CA VAL A 189 17.90 -32.33 30.85
C VAL A 189 18.94 -32.40 29.76
N LEU A 190 19.83 -33.40 29.76
CA LEU A 190 20.79 -33.59 28.67
C LEU A 190 20.08 -34.04 27.37
N TRP A 191 19.11 -34.96 27.49
CA TRP A 191 18.29 -35.43 26.37
C TRP A 191 17.41 -34.31 25.80
N ASN A 192 16.78 -33.51 26.67
CA ASN A 192 16.01 -32.34 26.31
C ASN A 192 16.91 -31.22 25.81
N GLN A 193 18.12 -30.98 26.32
CA GLN A 193 19.03 -29.97 25.77
C GLN A 193 19.45 -30.30 24.33
N THR A 194 19.68 -31.58 24.04
CA THR A 194 20.09 -32.02 22.70
C THR A 194 18.91 -31.99 21.73
N THR A 195 17.71 -32.38 22.17
CA THR A 195 16.49 -32.35 21.36
C THR A 195 15.97 -30.91 21.18
N SER A 196 15.95 -30.11 22.24
CA SER A 196 15.55 -28.69 22.21
C SER A 196 16.51 -27.83 21.40
N ALA A 197 17.81 -28.12 21.34
CA ALA A 197 18.74 -27.38 20.45
C ALA A 197 18.45 -27.67 18.96
N VAL A 198 18.07 -28.90 18.62
CA VAL A 198 17.67 -29.29 17.26
C VAL A 198 16.30 -28.71 16.91
N ASP A 199 15.33 -28.78 17.82
CA ASP A 199 14.01 -28.17 17.65
C ASP A 199 14.11 -26.65 17.54
N MET A 200 14.85 -25.98 18.44
CA MET A 200 15.02 -24.52 18.41
C MET A 200 15.62 -24.03 17.09
N LYS A 201 16.59 -24.77 16.52
CA LYS A 201 17.14 -24.45 15.19
C LYS A 201 16.10 -24.63 14.08
N SER A 202 15.27 -25.68 14.16
CA SER A 202 14.20 -25.91 13.18
C SER A 202 13.07 -24.87 13.29
N HIS A 203 12.70 -24.47 14.51
CA HIS A 203 11.75 -23.41 14.80
C HIS A 203 12.28 -22.06 14.33
N PHE A 204 13.56 -21.78 14.56
CA PHE A 204 14.21 -20.57 14.06
C PHE A 204 14.24 -20.53 12.52
N LEU A 205 14.55 -21.63 11.85
CA LEU A 205 14.51 -21.71 10.39
C LEU A 205 13.08 -21.51 9.84
N LYS A 206 12.07 -22.10 10.48
CA LYS A 206 10.65 -21.89 10.12
C LYS A 206 10.23 -20.44 10.33
N LEU A 207 10.55 -19.85 11.50
CA LEU A 207 10.32 -18.43 11.79
C LEU A 207 10.95 -17.53 10.74
N LYS A 208 12.22 -17.80 10.40
CA LYS A 208 12.94 -17.04 9.38
C LYS A 208 12.27 -17.15 8.00
N GLN A 209 11.91 -18.35 7.58
CA GLN A 209 11.26 -18.56 6.28
C GLN A 209 9.88 -17.89 6.21
N THR A 210 9.08 -18.00 7.28
CA THR A 210 7.77 -17.34 7.39
C THR A 210 7.91 -15.82 7.43
N ALA A 211 8.90 -15.32 8.16
CA ALA A 211 9.28 -13.90 8.21
C ALA A 211 9.67 -13.37 6.82
N GLU A 212 10.52 -14.08 6.09
CA GLU A 212 10.90 -13.73 4.70
C GLU A 212 9.69 -13.65 3.77
N GLN A 213 8.76 -14.62 3.87
CA GLN A 213 7.52 -14.59 3.10
C GLN A 213 6.64 -13.38 3.44
N TRP A 214 6.48 -13.05 4.72
CA TRP A 214 5.72 -11.87 5.13
C TRP A 214 6.36 -10.58 4.65
N ALA A 215 7.69 -10.47 4.73
CA ALA A 215 8.44 -9.35 4.18
C ALA A 215 8.16 -9.17 2.68
N GLU A 216 8.20 -10.26 1.90
CA GLU A 216 7.89 -10.23 0.47
C GLU A 216 6.48 -9.69 0.20
N HIS A 217 5.48 -10.20 0.92
CA HIS A 217 4.09 -9.77 0.78
C HIS A 217 3.87 -8.31 1.20
N ILE A 218 4.50 -7.88 2.29
CA ILE A 218 4.46 -6.49 2.76
C ILE A 218 5.07 -5.56 1.70
N ILE A 219 6.23 -5.91 1.15
CA ILE A 219 6.90 -5.13 0.11
C ILE A 219 6.02 -5.04 -1.14
N LYS A 220 5.42 -6.16 -1.58
CA LYS A 220 4.48 -6.17 -2.71
C LYS A 220 3.31 -5.20 -2.48
N LEU A 221 2.71 -5.21 -1.29
CA LEU A 221 1.64 -4.27 -0.97
C LEU A 221 2.12 -2.81 -0.97
N ILE A 222 3.29 -2.52 -0.38
CA ILE A 222 3.89 -1.18 -0.43
C ILE A 222 4.00 -0.70 -1.87
N VAL A 223 4.57 -1.52 -2.75
CA VAL A 223 4.77 -1.19 -4.16
C VAL A 223 3.43 -0.93 -4.84
N ILE A 224 2.43 -1.80 -4.63
CA ILE A 224 1.09 -1.65 -5.21
C ILE A 224 0.46 -0.32 -4.78
N PHE A 225 0.48 0.01 -3.49
CA PHE A 225 -0.12 1.25 -3.00
C PHE A 225 0.65 2.50 -3.43
N LEU A 226 1.98 2.47 -3.46
CA LEU A 226 2.78 3.58 -4.00
C LEU A 226 2.48 3.80 -5.49
N LEU A 227 2.37 2.72 -6.26
CA LEU A 227 2.00 2.82 -7.66
C LEU A 227 0.61 3.44 -7.81
N GLN A 228 -0.36 2.96 -7.03
CA GLN A 228 -1.75 3.40 -7.12
C GLN A 228 -1.96 4.84 -6.64
N THR A 229 -1.31 5.27 -5.56
CA THR A 229 -1.56 6.58 -4.92
C THR A 229 -0.69 7.70 -5.45
N LEU A 230 0.52 7.39 -5.93
CA LEU A 230 1.51 8.39 -6.31
C LEU A 230 1.92 8.26 -7.79
N ILE A 231 2.44 7.10 -8.18
CA ILE A 231 3.14 6.96 -9.47
C ILE A 231 2.15 7.05 -10.64
N ILE A 232 1.08 6.25 -10.64
CA ILE A 232 0.10 6.25 -11.73
C ILE A 232 -0.58 7.61 -11.87
N PRO A 233 -1.08 8.24 -10.78
CA PRO A 233 -1.67 9.58 -10.88
C PRO A 233 -0.72 10.62 -11.49
N VAL A 234 0.54 10.65 -11.06
CA VAL A 234 1.54 11.59 -11.57
C VAL A 234 1.83 11.32 -13.05
N LEU A 235 2.01 10.05 -13.44
CA LEU A 235 2.25 9.66 -14.84
C LEU A 235 1.08 10.03 -15.75
N LEU A 236 -0.16 9.82 -15.31
CA LEU A 236 -1.35 10.16 -16.10
C LEU A 236 -1.52 11.68 -16.25
N ILE A 237 -1.26 12.46 -15.20
CA ILE A 237 -1.27 13.93 -15.28
C ILE A 237 -0.18 14.41 -16.25
N TRP A 238 1.02 13.83 -16.17
CA TRP A 238 2.11 14.17 -17.09
C TRP A 238 1.76 13.84 -18.55
N ALA A 239 1.21 12.65 -18.81
CA ALA A 239 0.77 12.25 -20.14
C ALA A 239 -0.31 13.20 -20.68
N LEU A 240 -1.26 13.59 -19.83
CA LEU A 240 -2.32 14.53 -20.17
C LEU A 240 -1.75 15.92 -20.53
N TYR A 241 -0.77 16.41 -19.76
CA TYR A 241 -0.06 17.66 -20.04
C TYR A 241 0.70 17.59 -21.37
N ALA A 242 1.38 16.47 -21.66
CA ALA A 242 2.12 16.27 -22.90
C ALA A 242 1.20 16.32 -24.13
N VAL A 243 0.02 15.69 -24.06
CA VAL A 243 -0.99 15.74 -25.14
C VAL A 243 -1.52 17.16 -25.33
N ALA A 244 -1.82 17.87 -24.25
CA ALA A 244 -2.28 19.25 -24.34
C ALA A 244 -1.24 20.16 -24.99
N LYS A 245 0.03 20.03 -24.59
CA LYS A 245 1.15 20.78 -25.19
C LYS A 245 1.29 20.47 -26.69
N GLY A 246 1.24 19.20 -27.09
CA GLY A 246 1.31 18.80 -28.49
C GLY A 246 0.16 19.37 -29.34
N ALA A 247 -1.05 19.47 -28.78
CA ALA A 247 -2.18 20.09 -29.46
C ALA A 247 -2.00 21.60 -29.71
N PHE A 248 -1.19 22.29 -28.89
CA PHE A 248 -0.87 23.71 -29.08
C PHE A 248 0.29 23.95 -30.05
N GLU A 249 1.17 22.97 -30.27
CA GLU A 249 2.37 23.09 -31.11
C GLU A 249 2.15 22.67 -32.57
N LEU A 250 1.01 22.04 -32.91
CA LEU A 250 0.66 21.72 -34.30
C LEU A 250 0.34 23.00 -35.10
N PRO A 251 1.21 23.42 -36.05
CA PRO A 251 0.86 24.51 -36.94
C PRO A 251 -0.27 24.00 -37.85
N LEU A 252 -1.39 24.73 -37.88
CA LEU A 252 -2.45 24.55 -38.85
C LEU A 252 -1.88 24.77 -40.27
N LYS A 253 -1.22 23.76 -40.84
CA LYS A 253 -0.86 23.72 -42.26
C LYS A 253 -2.13 23.47 -43.06
N ARG A 254 -2.99 24.49 -43.12
CA ARG A 254 -4.07 24.54 -44.11
C ARG A 254 -3.40 24.77 -45.46
N SER A 255 -3.41 23.74 -46.29
CA SER A 255 -3.05 23.80 -47.70
C SER A 255 -3.92 24.85 -48.40
N HIS A 256 -3.32 26.00 -48.73
CA HIS A 256 -3.78 26.81 -49.86
C HIS A 256 -3.41 26.05 -51.13
N VAL A 257 -4.36 25.32 -51.70
CA VAL A 257 -4.36 24.97 -53.12
C VAL A 257 -5.79 25.01 -53.61
N ALA A 258 -6.18 26.16 -54.16
CA ALA A 258 -7.22 26.29 -55.18
C ALA A 258 -7.13 27.71 -55.75
N ASP A 259 -6.03 28.00 -56.46
CA ASP A 259 -6.07 28.91 -57.59
C ASP A 259 -6.03 28.03 -58.84
N ASN A 260 -7.18 27.94 -59.53
CA ASN A 260 -7.29 27.79 -60.98
C ASN A 260 -8.74 28.03 -61.38
#